data_AF-A0A940B3W5-F1
#
_entry.id   AF-A0A940B3W5-F1
#
_cell.length_a   1.000
_cell.length_b   1.000
_cell.length_c   1.000
_cell.angle_alpha   90.00
_cell.angle_beta   90.00
_cell.angle_gamma   90.00
#
_symmetry.space_group_name_H-M   'P 1'
#
loop_
_entity.id
_entity.type
_entity.pdbx_description
1 polymer ?
#
loop_
_entity_poly.entity_id
_entity_poly.type
_entity_poly.pdbx_seq_one_letter_code
_entity_poly.pdbx_strand_id
1 'polypeptide(L)'
;MKCDICGIRNAVLFVQQVSATRTVELHLCVECAKERGINVAGKNVEVAFNNLLSGILQDASNSNQISQPSYACPVCGRTLADLKRIKSAGCPECYTVFKSEIFSILKNHGIEGTYHGELPKKLAHFRSVLTDRMMYQEKLAEAVAVEDYEKAAVYRDRLRALETRSAQPYYSEGESDE
;
A
#
# COMPACT_ATOMS: atom_id res chain seq x y z
N MET A 1 9.73 -13.60 32.85
CA MET A 1 8.49 -13.64 32.04
C MET A 1 7.68 -12.37 32.27
N LYS A 2 7.86 -11.25 31.55
CA LYS A 2 6.97 -10.08 31.72
C LYS A 2 5.70 -10.26 30.86
N CYS A 3 4.62 -9.60 31.25
CA CYS A 3 3.37 -9.57 30.50
C CYS A 3 3.58 -8.94 29.13
N ASP A 4 3.17 -9.63 28.06
CA ASP A 4 3.31 -9.18 26.67
C ASP A 4 2.40 -7.97 26.35
N ILE A 5 1.41 -7.69 27.21
CA ILE A 5 0.49 -6.56 27.04
C ILE A 5 1.03 -5.31 27.73
N CYS A 6 1.26 -5.39 29.04
CA CYS A 6 1.61 -4.20 29.81
C CYS A 6 3.12 -4.01 29.98
N GLY A 7 3.96 -5.02 29.75
CA GLY A 7 5.41 -4.94 29.90
C GLY A 7 5.94 -4.65 31.31
N ILE A 8 5.03 -4.51 32.29
CA ILE A 8 5.35 -4.05 33.65
C ILE A 8 5.28 -5.24 34.63
N ARG A 9 4.15 -5.94 34.67
CA ARG A 9 3.88 -7.05 35.60
C ARG A 9 4.44 -8.36 35.08
N ASN A 10 4.72 -9.29 35.98
CA ASN A 10 5.09 -10.66 35.61
C ASN A 10 3.89 -11.40 35.00
N ALA A 11 4.14 -12.15 33.94
CA ALA A 11 3.16 -13.03 33.33
C ALA A 11 2.96 -14.27 34.20
N VAL A 12 1.71 -14.66 34.39
CA VAL A 12 1.31 -15.86 35.14
C VAL A 12 0.34 -16.75 34.35
N LEU A 13 -0.09 -16.29 33.17
CA LEU A 13 -0.93 -17.05 32.25
C LEU A 13 -0.23 -17.18 30.90
N PHE A 14 -0.35 -18.36 30.29
CA PHE A 14 0.07 -18.63 28.93
C PHE A 14 -1.15 -18.97 28.07
N VAL A 15 -1.31 -18.28 26.95
CA VAL A 15 -2.40 -18.49 26.00
C VAL A 15 -1.79 -18.81 24.65
N GLN A 16 -2.15 -19.96 24.10
CA GLN A 16 -1.74 -20.38 22.76
C GLN A 16 -2.98 -20.56 21.89
N GLN A 17 -3.02 -19.84 20.78
CA GLN A 17 -4.05 -19.99 19.76
C GLN A 17 -3.45 -20.64 18.53
N VAL A 18 -3.98 -21.81 18.18
CA VAL A 18 -3.58 -22.56 16.98
C VAL A 18 -4.65 -22.36 15.91
N SER A 19 -4.27 -21.72 14.81
CA SER A 19 -5.08 -21.61 13.59
C SER A 19 -4.39 -22.39 12.46
N ALA A 20 -5.14 -22.77 11.42
CA ALA A 20 -4.65 -23.61 10.32
C ALA A 20 -3.36 -23.11 9.62
N THR A 21 -3.07 -21.81 9.71
CA THR A 21 -1.91 -21.18 9.06
C THR A 21 -0.92 -20.52 10.04
N ARG A 22 -1.26 -20.41 11.34
CA ARG A 22 -0.42 -19.69 12.31
C ARG A 22 -0.74 -20.08 13.75
N THR A 23 0.32 -20.21 14.54
CA THR A 23 0.27 -20.27 16.00
C THR A 23 0.65 -18.92 16.60
N VAL A 24 -0.14 -18.46 17.57
CA VAL A 24 0.14 -17.23 18.34
C VAL A 24 0.20 -17.60 19.82
N GLU A 25 1.28 -17.17 20.47
CA GLU A 25 1.57 -17.43 21.89
C GLU A 25 1.64 -16.11 22.65
N LEU A 26 0.98 -16.04 23.81
CA LEU A 26 0.83 -14.84 24.63
C LEU A 26 1.03 -15.16 26.12
N HIS A 27 1.88 -14.36 26.78
CA HIS A 27 2.16 -14.43 28.21
C HIS A 27 1.51 -13.23 28.91
N LEU A 28 0.48 -13.48 29.72
CA LEU A 28 -0.36 -12.44 30.30
C LEU A 28 -0.26 -12.38 31.83
N CYS A 29 -0.38 -11.18 32.40
CA CYS A 29 -0.65 -11.00 33.83
C CYS A 29 -2.15 -11.13 34.12
N VAL A 30 -2.52 -11.38 35.38
CA VAL A 30 -3.91 -11.59 35.82
C VAL A 30 -4.83 -10.42 35.43
N GLU A 31 -4.37 -9.19 35.60
CA GLU A 31 -5.16 -7.99 35.31
C GLU A 31 -5.48 -7.87 33.82
N CYS A 32 -4.47 -7.99 32.95
CA CYS A 32 -4.68 -7.88 31.51
C CYS A 32 -5.45 -9.08 30.92
N ALA A 33 -5.36 -10.25 31.55
CA ALA A 33 -6.21 -11.39 31.19
C ALA A 33 -7.69 -11.10 31.50
N LYS A 34 -7.97 -10.55 32.69
CA LYS A 34 -9.32 -10.20 33.13
C LYS A 34 -9.95 -9.10 32.27
N GLU A 35 -9.19 -8.05 31.95
CA GLU A 35 -9.63 -6.96 31.05
C GLU A 35 -10.02 -7.47 29.66
N ARG A 36 -9.34 -8.51 29.17
CA ARG A 36 -9.63 -9.13 27.87
C ARG A 36 -10.64 -10.28 27.95
N GLY A 37 -11.40 -10.36 29.04
CA GLY A 37 -12.49 -11.33 29.20
C GLY A 37 -12.02 -12.77 29.45
N ILE A 38 -10.74 -12.96 29.80
CA ILE A 38 -10.21 -14.24 30.30
C ILE A 38 -10.38 -14.23 31.82
N ASN A 39 -11.56 -14.67 32.27
CA ASN A 39 -11.82 -14.84 33.70
C ASN A 39 -11.32 -16.21 34.14
N VAL A 40 -10.29 -16.21 34.98
CA VAL A 40 -9.83 -17.42 35.67
C VAL A 40 -10.47 -17.44 37.05
N ALA A 41 -11.64 -18.08 37.15
CA ALA A 41 -12.30 -18.36 38.42
C ALA A 41 -11.95 -19.81 38.84
N GLY A 42 -10.84 -19.96 39.56
CA GLY A 42 -10.38 -21.28 40.01
C GLY A 42 -9.77 -22.13 38.89
N LYS A 43 -10.17 -23.41 38.79
CA LYS A 43 -9.65 -24.39 37.81
C LYS A 43 -10.34 -24.34 36.44
N ASN A 44 -11.33 -23.48 36.25
CA ASN A 44 -12.07 -23.37 34.99
C ASN A 44 -11.78 -22.01 34.35
N VAL A 45 -11.37 -22.04 33.08
CA VAL A 45 -11.18 -20.85 32.26
C VAL A 45 -12.46 -20.63 31.46
N GLU A 46 -13.28 -19.68 31.88
CA GLU A 46 -14.43 -19.23 31.10
C GLU A 46 -13.94 -18.17 30.10
N VAL A 47 -13.80 -18.58 28.84
CA VAL A 47 -13.42 -17.70 27.75
C VAL A 47 -14.68 -17.12 27.13
N ALA A 48 -14.96 -15.84 27.39
CA ALA A 48 -16.02 -15.11 26.70
C ALA A 48 -15.57 -14.82 25.25
N PHE A 49 -15.77 -15.80 24.36
CA PHE A 49 -15.32 -15.79 22.96
C PHE A 49 -15.75 -14.53 22.17
N ASN A 50 -16.88 -13.91 22.54
CA ASN A 50 -17.41 -12.74 21.84
C ASN A 50 -16.59 -11.46 22.07
N ASN A 51 -15.85 -11.36 23.18
CA ASN A 51 -15.05 -10.17 23.52
C ASN A 51 -13.56 -10.35 23.25
N LEU A 52 -13.08 -11.59 23.13
CA LEU A 52 -11.68 -11.89 22.87
C LEU A 52 -11.33 -11.65 21.39
N LEU A 53 -12.27 -11.90 20.48
CA LEU A 53 -12.09 -11.65 19.04
C LEU A 53 -12.08 -10.14 18.73
N SER A 54 -12.93 -9.36 19.39
CA SER A 54 -12.96 -7.90 19.23
C SER A 54 -11.76 -7.22 19.88
N GLY A 55 -11.34 -7.65 21.07
CA GLY A 55 -10.19 -7.06 21.78
C GLY A 55 -8.82 -7.37 21.15
N ILE A 56 -8.60 -8.58 20.63
CA ILE A 56 -7.33 -8.93 19.98
C ILE A 56 -7.23 -8.32 18.57
N LEU A 57 -8.34 -8.18 17.85
CA LEU A 57 -8.35 -7.41 16.60
C LEU A 57 -8.24 -5.89 16.84
N GLN A 58 -8.80 -5.35 17.93
CA GLN A 58 -8.72 -3.92 18.23
C GLN A 58 -7.38 -3.47 18.83
N ASP A 59 -6.74 -4.28 19.70
CA ASP A 59 -5.45 -3.92 20.30
C ASP A 59 -4.26 -4.08 19.35
N ALA A 60 -4.41 -4.81 18.24
CA ALA A 60 -3.47 -4.74 17.12
C ALA A 60 -3.66 -3.46 16.27
N SER A 61 -4.70 -2.67 16.53
CA SER A 61 -5.07 -1.48 15.75
C SER A 61 -5.17 -0.17 16.54
N ASN A 62 -4.90 -0.15 17.85
CA ASN A 62 -4.99 1.05 18.68
C ASN A 62 -3.70 1.38 19.43
N SER A 63 -2.69 1.82 18.68
CA SER A 63 -1.86 2.94 19.13
C SER A 63 -2.28 4.16 18.31
N ASN A 64 -3.13 5.01 18.90
CA ASN A 64 -3.50 6.36 18.46
C ASN A 64 -3.62 6.59 16.94
N GLN A 65 -4.86 6.62 16.41
CA GLN A 65 -5.36 7.73 15.61
C GLN A 65 -6.79 7.44 15.11
N ILE A 66 -7.68 8.39 15.39
CA ILE A 66 -8.90 8.76 14.65
C ILE A 66 -9.40 7.71 13.66
N SER A 67 -10.59 7.18 13.96
CA SER A 67 -11.50 6.50 13.03
C SER A 67 -11.48 7.14 11.65
N GLN A 68 -10.68 6.59 10.75
CA GLN A 68 -10.77 6.81 9.32
C GLN A 68 -11.48 5.60 8.71
N PRO A 69 -12.40 5.81 7.76
CA PRO A 69 -13.09 4.72 7.10
C PRO A 69 -12.04 3.77 6.51
N SER A 70 -12.09 2.49 6.88
CA SER A 70 -11.21 1.46 6.34
C SER A 70 -11.64 1.12 4.92
N TYR A 71 -11.46 2.05 3.98
CA TYR A 71 -11.62 1.74 2.57
C TYR A 71 -10.37 0.99 2.08
N ALA A 72 -10.58 -0.14 1.43
CA ALA A 72 -9.54 -0.93 0.81
C ALA A 72 -9.44 -0.59 -0.68
N CYS A 73 -8.29 -0.82 -1.30
CA CYS A 73 -8.20 -0.68 -2.75
C CYS A 73 -9.14 -1.69 -3.44
N PRO A 74 -9.97 -1.25 -4.40
CA PRO A 74 -10.88 -2.15 -5.13
C PRO A 74 -10.15 -3.16 -6.02
N VAL A 75 -8.90 -2.91 -6.38
CA VAL A 75 -8.08 -3.78 -7.23
C VAL A 75 -7.16 -4.69 -6.40
N CYS A 76 -6.36 -4.10 -5.50
CA CYS A 76 -5.34 -4.83 -4.74
C CYS A 76 -5.80 -5.34 -3.37
N GLY A 77 -6.99 -4.93 -2.89
CA GLY A 77 -7.55 -5.30 -1.58
C GLY A 77 -6.77 -4.76 -0.37
N ARG A 78 -5.65 -4.07 -0.57
CA ARG A 78 -4.84 -3.52 0.52
C ARG A 78 -5.52 -2.33 1.18
N THR A 79 -5.33 -2.23 2.48
CA THR A 79 -5.83 -1.12 3.30
C THR A 79 -4.76 -0.04 3.49
N LEU A 80 -5.15 1.13 3.98
CA LEU A 80 -4.20 2.16 4.41
C LEU A 80 -3.18 1.66 5.45
N ALA A 81 -3.61 0.77 6.35
CA ALA A 81 -2.73 0.20 7.36
C ALA A 81 -1.61 -0.63 6.72
N ASP A 82 -1.93 -1.39 5.66
CA ASP A 82 -0.93 -2.14 4.90
C ASP A 82 0.07 -1.23 4.20
N LEU A 83 -0.41 -0.12 3.61
CA LEU A 83 0.47 0.86 2.97
C LEU A 83 1.40 1.52 3.99
N LYS A 84 0.90 1.91 5.17
CA LYS A 84 1.72 2.49 6.24
C LYS A 84 2.78 1.52 6.74
N ARG A 85 2.43 0.24 6.88
CA ARG A 85 3.36 -0.81 7.34
C ARG A 85 4.47 -1.09 6.31
N ILE A 86 4.10 -1.24 5.04
CA ILE A 86 5.04 -1.60 3.96
C ILE A 86 5.80 -0.35 3.46
N LYS A 87 5.29 0.86 3.73
CA LYS A 87 5.78 2.15 3.22
C LYS A 87 5.86 2.21 1.70
N SER A 88 5.01 1.45 1.01
CA SER A 88 4.97 1.38 -0.45
C SER A 88 3.54 1.22 -0.95
N ALA A 89 3.23 1.87 -2.07
CA ALA A 89 1.97 1.71 -2.78
C ALA A 89 1.97 0.34 -3.48
N GLY A 90 0.90 -0.43 -3.30
CA GLY A 90 0.77 -1.78 -3.87
C GLY A 90 0.64 -1.77 -5.40
N CYS A 91 -0.59 -1.61 -5.90
CA CYS A 91 -0.86 -1.46 -7.33
C CYS A 91 -1.10 0.02 -7.71
N PRO A 92 -1.21 0.36 -9.00
CA PRO A 92 -1.46 1.74 -9.46
C PRO A 92 -2.70 2.38 -8.81
N GLU A 93 -3.78 1.62 -8.67
CA GLU A 93 -5.03 2.07 -8.04
C GLU A 93 -4.85 2.32 -6.52
N CYS A 94 -3.82 1.74 -5.90
CA CYS A 94 -3.52 1.97 -4.49
C CYS A 94 -2.91 3.38 -4.31
N TYR A 95 -2.39 4.04 -5.36
CA TYR A 95 -1.94 5.45 -5.29
C TYR A 95 -3.07 6.46 -5.47
N THR A 96 -4.04 6.17 -6.35
CA THR A 96 -5.20 7.03 -6.62
C THR A 96 -6.16 7.04 -5.43
N VAL A 97 -6.46 5.86 -4.88
CA VAL A 97 -7.40 5.67 -3.78
C VAL A 97 -6.88 6.29 -2.49
N PHE A 98 -5.60 6.11 -2.16
CA PHE A 98 -5.00 6.60 -0.91
C PHE A 98 -4.23 7.93 -1.06
N LYS A 99 -4.54 8.70 -2.12
CA LYS A 99 -3.76 9.88 -2.52
C LYS A 99 -3.62 10.90 -1.39
N SER A 100 -4.72 11.22 -0.71
CA SER A 100 -4.78 12.21 0.38
C SER A 100 -3.89 11.85 1.57
N GLU A 101 -3.90 10.58 1.94
CA GLU A 101 -3.19 10.04 3.09
C GLU A 101 -1.72 9.87 2.78
N ILE A 102 -1.39 9.39 1.57
CA ILE A 102 -0.01 9.37 1.09
C ILE A 102 0.57 10.78 1.13
N PHE A 103 -0.17 11.78 0.65
CA PHE A 103 0.28 13.18 0.69
C PHE A 103 0.47 13.69 2.12
N SER A 104 -0.43 13.33 3.04
CA SER A 104 -0.33 13.70 4.46
C SER A 104 0.86 13.03 5.15
N ILE A 105 1.15 11.77 4.84
CA ILE A 105 2.34 11.06 5.34
C ILE A 105 3.62 11.74 4.82
N LEU A 106 3.69 12.07 3.54
CA LEU A 106 4.83 12.78 2.95
C LEU A 106 5.04 14.14 3.61
N LYS A 107 3.96 14.90 3.83
CA LYS A 107 4.00 16.18 4.53
C LYS A 107 4.54 16.05 5.96
N ASN A 108 4.13 15.02 6.69
CA ASN A 108 4.66 14.75 8.04
C ASN A 108 6.16 14.41 8.04
N HIS A 109 6.69 13.93 6.92
CA HIS A 109 8.13 13.71 6.72
C HIS A 109 8.87 14.94 6.16
N GLY A 110 8.22 16.10 6.11
CA GLY A 110 8.81 17.35 5.60
C GLY A 110 8.94 17.38 4.07
N ILE A 111 8.30 16.44 3.37
CA ILE A 111 8.27 16.42 1.91
C ILE A 111 7.03 17.21 1.48
N GLU A 112 7.26 18.48 1.14
CA GLU A 112 6.22 19.38 0.65
C GLU A 112 6.42 19.72 -0.82
N GLY A 113 5.32 19.96 -1.52
CA GLY A 113 5.30 20.39 -2.91
C GLY A 113 5.38 19.26 -3.94
N THR A 114 5.49 19.65 -5.20
CA THR A 114 5.75 18.76 -6.32
C THR A 114 7.20 18.30 -6.31
N TYR A 115 7.46 17.06 -6.71
CA TYR A 115 8.82 16.60 -6.92
C TYR A 115 9.51 17.45 -8.00
N HIS A 116 10.55 18.17 -7.62
CA HIS A 116 11.40 18.99 -8.51
C HIS A 116 12.79 18.38 -8.73
N GLY A 117 13.03 17.16 -8.25
CA GLY A 117 14.31 16.47 -8.45
C GLY A 117 14.51 15.98 -9.89
N GLU A 118 15.71 15.49 -10.17
CA GLU A 118 16.02 14.90 -11.47
C GLU A 118 15.16 13.67 -11.73
N LEU A 119 14.47 13.68 -12.85
CA LEU A 119 13.67 12.55 -13.26
C LEU A 119 14.61 11.34 -13.47
N PRO A 120 14.34 10.17 -12.86
CA PRO A 120 15.19 9.00 -13.05
C PRO A 120 15.35 8.70 -14.55
N LYS A 121 16.59 8.41 -15.00
CA LYS A 121 16.90 8.15 -16.43
C LYS A 121 15.96 7.13 -17.07
N LYS A 122 15.57 6.10 -16.29
CA LYS A 122 14.61 5.05 -16.71
C LYS A 122 13.19 5.60 -16.98
N LEU A 123 12.77 6.65 -16.30
CA LEU A 123 11.46 7.31 -16.46
C LEU A 123 11.47 8.44 -17.50
N ALA A 124 12.64 8.98 -17.87
CA ALA A 124 12.78 10.02 -18.89
C ALA A 124 12.18 9.60 -20.24
N HIS A 125 12.46 8.37 -20.67
CA HIS A 125 11.89 7.81 -21.89
C HIS A 125 10.38 7.58 -21.80
N PHE A 126 9.86 7.25 -20.61
CA PHE A 126 8.43 7.03 -20.42
C PHE A 126 7.64 8.33 -20.55
N ARG A 127 8.15 9.42 -19.98
CA ARG A 127 7.55 10.75 -20.12
C ARG A 127 7.59 11.22 -21.57
N SER A 128 8.71 11.04 -22.29
CA SER A 128 8.78 11.42 -23.70
C SER A 128 7.76 10.65 -24.53
N VAL A 129 7.65 9.32 -24.38
CA VAL A 129 6.68 8.51 -25.14
C VAL A 129 5.23 8.92 -24.86
N LEU A 130 4.84 9.14 -23.61
CA LEU A 130 3.48 9.60 -23.28
C LEU A 130 3.18 11.00 -23.82
N THR A 131 4.14 11.92 -23.69
CA THR A 131 3.99 13.31 -24.17
C THR A 131 3.95 13.34 -25.70
N ASP A 132 4.83 12.60 -26.37
CA ASP A 132 4.88 12.47 -27.82
C ASP A 132 3.60 11.83 -28.35
N ARG A 133 3.06 10.81 -27.68
CA ARG A 133 1.79 10.19 -28.05
C ARG A 133 0.64 11.20 -28.00
N MET A 134 0.50 11.95 -26.91
CA MET A 134 -0.55 12.97 -26.79
C MET A 134 -0.40 14.05 -27.88
N MET A 135 0.83 14.54 -28.10
CA MET A 135 1.13 15.53 -29.13
C MET A 135 0.78 15.01 -30.53
N TYR A 136 1.14 13.77 -30.88
CA TYR A 136 0.84 13.22 -32.20
C TYR A 136 -0.65 12.91 -32.38
N GLN A 137 -1.38 12.55 -31.32
CA GLN A 137 -2.84 12.40 -31.36
C GLN A 137 -3.53 13.72 -31.68
N GLU A 138 -3.11 14.81 -31.01
CA GLU A 138 -3.63 16.15 -31.27
C GLU A 138 -3.33 16.61 -32.70
N LYS A 139 -2.07 16.48 -33.14
CA LYS A 139 -1.66 16.83 -34.51
C LYS A 139 -2.36 16.01 -35.59
N LEU A 140 -2.65 14.74 -35.32
CA LEU A 140 -3.41 13.89 -36.23
C LEU A 140 -4.86 14.36 -36.34
N ALA A 141 -5.50 14.68 -35.21
CA ALA A 141 -6.87 15.21 -35.21
C ALA A 141 -6.95 16.56 -35.96
N GLU A 142 -5.98 17.44 -35.75
CA GLU A 142 -5.87 18.72 -36.47
C GLU A 142 -5.69 18.51 -37.97
N ALA A 143 -4.75 17.65 -38.38
CA ALA A 143 -4.47 17.37 -39.79
C ALA A 143 -5.69 16.77 -40.52
N VAL A 144 -6.45 15.89 -39.86
CA VAL A 144 -7.71 15.35 -40.40
C VAL A 144 -8.78 16.44 -40.51
N ALA A 145 -8.88 17.34 -39.53
CA ALA A 145 -9.86 18.43 -39.54
C ALA A 145 -9.63 19.44 -40.67
N VAL A 146 -8.37 19.65 -41.09
CA VAL A 146 -8.00 20.52 -42.22
C VAL A 146 -7.79 19.76 -43.53
N GLU A 147 -8.17 18.48 -43.59
CA GLU A 147 -8.04 17.61 -44.77
C GLU A 147 -6.59 17.44 -45.30
N ASP A 148 -5.58 17.65 -44.45
CA ASP A 148 -4.17 17.40 -44.76
C ASP A 148 -3.81 15.94 -44.51
N TYR A 149 -4.23 15.07 -45.44
CA TYR A 149 -4.07 13.62 -45.33
C TYR A 149 -2.61 13.16 -45.39
N GLU A 150 -1.72 13.93 -46.01
CA GLU A 150 -0.30 13.61 -46.08
C GLU A 150 0.34 13.74 -44.69
N LYS A 151 0.09 14.85 -43.98
CA LYS A 151 0.54 15.00 -42.59
C LYS A 151 -0.15 14.03 -41.65
N ALA A 152 -1.45 13.76 -41.84
CA ALA A 152 -2.17 12.79 -41.03
C ALA A 152 -1.55 11.39 -41.12
N ALA A 153 -1.13 10.95 -42.32
CA ALA A 153 -0.43 9.68 -42.50
C ALA A 153 0.92 9.65 -41.75
N VAL A 154 1.71 10.74 -41.82
CA VAL A 154 2.98 10.85 -41.08
C VAL A 154 2.76 10.75 -39.57
N TYR A 155 1.78 11.47 -39.01
CA TYR A 155 1.50 11.41 -37.58
C TYR A 155 0.98 10.05 -37.12
N ARG A 156 0.15 9.40 -37.94
CA ARG A 156 -0.33 8.03 -37.69
C ARG A 156 0.83 7.04 -37.64
N ASP A 157 1.77 7.14 -38.57
CA ASP A 157 2.90 6.21 -38.64
C ASP A 157 3.87 6.44 -37.47
N ARG A 158 4.06 7.70 -37.03
CA ARG A 158 4.80 8.03 -35.80
C ARG A 158 4.13 7.48 -34.53
N LEU A 159 2.79 7.53 -34.45
CA LEU A 159 2.03 6.92 -33.36
C LEU A 159 2.24 5.40 -33.29
N ARG A 160 2.18 4.71 -34.44
CA ARG A 160 2.46 3.26 -34.51
C ARG A 160 3.88 2.93 -34.07
N ALA A 161 4.87 3.73 -34.49
CA ALA A 161 6.26 3.54 -34.09
C ALA A 161 6.46 3.70 -32.58
N LEU A 162 5.78 4.68 -31.95
CA LEU A 162 5.80 4.86 -30.50
C LEU A 162 5.18 3.68 -29.75
N GLU A 163 4.05 3.15 -30.22
CA GLU A 163 3.37 1.99 -29.61
C GLU A 163 4.18 0.70 -29.75
N THR A 164 4.91 0.55 -30.86
CA THR A 164 5.81 -0.60 -31.07
C THR A 164 7.01 -0.54 -30.13
N ARG A 165 7.57 0.66 -29.92
CA ARG A 165 8.73 0.89 -29.04
C ARG A 165 8.38 0.72 -27.56
N SER A 166 7.15 1.04 -27.14
CA SER A 166 6.71 0.85 -25.74
C SER A 166 6.41 -0.62 -25.38
N ALA A 167 6.24 -1.49 -26.37
CA ALA A 167 5.91 -2.91 -26.19
C ALA A 167 7.15 -3.83 -26.00
N GLN A 168 8.38 -3.31 -26.11
CA GLN A 168 9.58 -4.10 -25.86
C GLN A 168 9.87 -4.21 -24.35
N PRO A 169 9.85 -5.42 -23.75
CA PRO A 169 10.15 -5.60 -22.34
C PRO A 169 11.63 -5.27 -22.08
N TYR A 170 11.85 -4.34 -21.16
CA TYR A 170 13.17 -3.93 -20.68
C TYR A 170 13.77 -5.06 -19.83
N TYR A 171 14.50 -5.97 -20.45
CA TYR A 171 15.43 -6.85 -19.73
C TYR A 171 16.64 -5.99 -19.32
N SER A 172 16.79 -5.74 -18.03
CA SER A 172 18.01 -5.18 -17.47
C SER A 172 19.07 -6.28 -17.45
N GLU A 173 20.05 -6.21 -18.36
CA GLU A 173 21.34 -6.83 -18.09
C GLU A 173 21.92 -6.12 -16.85
N GLY A 174 22.14 -6.90 -15.79
CA GLY A 174 22.75 -6.40 -14.57
C GLY A 174 24.20 -6.04 -14.86
N GLU A 175 24.55 -4.76 -14.72
CA GLU A 175 25.92 -4.34 -14.51
C GLU A 175 26.38 -4.95 -13.18
N SER A 176 27.21 -5.99 -13.27
CA SER A 176 28.11 -6.40 -12.21
C SER A 176 29.21 -5.33 -12.12
N ASP A 177 29.07 -4.44 -11.14
CA ASP A 177 30.14 -3.54 -10.73
C ASP A 177 31.32 -4.39 -10.17
N GLU A 178 32.46 -4.36 -10.87
CA GLU A 178 33.80 -4.64 -10.32
C GLU A 178 34.50 -3.33 -9.93
#